data_AF-A0A328FGN5-F1
#
_entry.id   AF-A0A328FGN5-F1
#
_cell.length_a   1.000
_cell.length_b   1.000
_cell.length_c   1.000
_cell.angle_alpha   90.00
_cell.angle_beta   90.00
_cell.angle_gamma   90.00
#
_symmetry.space_group_name_H-M   'P 1'
#
loop_
_entity.id
_entity.type
_entity.pdbx_description
1 polymer ?
#
loop_
_entity_poly.entity_id
_entity_poly.type
_entity_poly.pdbx_seq_one_letter_code
_entity_poly.pdbx_strand_id
1 'polypeptide(L)'
;MHIRHCLPSTFLICLIFTAFIFVSGCGVFQGASAPEQGQSTQSEVETKPLAIYHDFEDVLVPEELTIIKNRTVVVSTPGFRSGILTLRGRVESNSLYNFFSINMEKDNWEVISRIKAPETTIMVYQKATRCAVITIREEQIYTYVEIGIAPTLRDVSETPINSGTLNDGTY
;
A
#
# COMPACT_ATOMS: atom_id res chain seq x y z
N MET A 1 32.84 25.86 -16.66
CA MET A 1 33.86 25.86 -15.58
C MET A 1 33.13 26.27 -14.30
N HIS A 2 32.61 25.34 -13.50
CA HIS A 2 33.29 24.89 -12.29
C HIS A 2 32.68 23.55 -11.80
N ILE A 3 33.27 22.43 -12.20
CA ILE A 3 33.14 21.15 -11.49
C ILE A 3 34.42 21.04 -10.68
N ARG A 4 34.46 21.58 -9.46
CA ARG A 4 35.63 21.41 -8.60
C ARG A 4 35.23 21.34 -7.13
N HIS A 5 35.71 20.28 -6.48
CA HIS A 5 36.00 20.16 -5.05
C HIS A 5 34.91 19.65 -4.07
N CYS A 6 34.21 18.55 -4.39
CA CYS A 6 33.53 17.75 -3.35
C CYS A 6 33.70 16.21 -3.52
N LEU A 7 34.70 15.77 -4.28
CA LEU A 7 35.09 14.36 -4.41
C LEU A 7 36.20 13.93 -3.43
N PRO A 8 37.24 14.74 -3.14
CA PRO A 8 38.28 14.29 -2.20
C PRO A 8 37.81 14.36 -0.73
N SER A 9 36.90 15.29 -0.40
CA SER A 9 36.38 15.45 0.97
C SER A 9 35.46 14.29 1.36
N THR A 10 34.54 13.89 0.48
CA THR A 10 33.65 12.74 0.68
C THR A 10 34.42 11.42 0.70
N PHE A 11 35.46 11.27 -0.15
CA PHE A 11 36.33 10.10 -0.14
C PHE A 11 37.15 9.98 1.15
N LEU A 12 37.66 11.11 1.68
CA LEU A 12 38.42 11.14 2.93
C LEU A 12 37.52 10.87 4.15
N ILE A 13 36.27 11.35 4.13
CA ILE A 13 35.26 11.03 5.16
C ILE A 13 34.89 9.54 5.15
N CYS A 14 34.68 8.94 3.98
CA CYS A 14 34.43 7.49 3.87
C CYS A 14 35.61 6.63 4.35
N LEU A 15 36.85 7.07 4.06
CA LEU A 15 38.06 6.36 4.48
C LEU A 15 38.27 6.43 6.01
N ILE A 16 37.89 7.54 6.65
CA ILE A 16 37.88 7.65 8.12
C ILE A 16 36.78 6.78 8.74
N PHE A 17 35.57 6.78 8.17
CA PHE A 17 34.45 5.99 8.70
C PHE A 17 34.68 4.48 8.61
N THR A 18 35.30 4.01 7.52
CA THR A 18 35.65 2.59 7.34
C THR A 18 36.76 2.13 8.29
N ALA A 19 37.71 3.01 8.65
CA ALA A 19 38.73 2.70 9.65
C ALA A 19 38.16 2.53 11.07
N PHE A 20 37.08 3.25 11.43
CA PHE A 20 36.44 3.14 12.75
C PHE A 20 35.66 1.83 12.95
N ILE A 21 35.19 1.18 11.88
CA ILE A 21 34.40 -0.06 11.96
C ILE A 21 35.25 -1.28 12.30
N PHE A 22 36.56 -1.24 12.03
CA PHE A 22 37.46 -2.39 12.28
C PHE A 22 37.94 -2.53 13.73
N VAL A 23 37.61 -1.61 14.64
CA VAL A 23 38.12 -1.63 16.04
C VAL A 23 37.12 -2.22 17.05
N SER A 24 35.90 -2.59 16.65
CA SER A 24 34.94 -3.26 17.55
C SER A 24 34.88 -4.76 17.30
N GLY A 25 35.93 -5.47 17.70
CA GLY A 25 35.97 -6.93 17.68
C GLY A 25 36.83 -7.48 18.81
N CYS A 26 36.21 -7.82 19.95
CA CYS A 26 36.57 -8.91 20.88
C CYS A 26 35.66 -8.96 22.13
N GLY A 27 35.20 -10.17 22.49
CA GLY A 27 34.66 -10.61 23.80
C GLY A 27 33.14 -10.47 23.95
N VAL A 28 32.34 -11.44 24.40
CA VAL A 28 32.57 -12.57 25.32
C VAL A 28 31.55 -13.68 25.01
N PHE A 29 32.02 -14.93 24.99
CA PHE A 29 31.24 -16.15 24.93
C PHE A 29 31.22 -16.76 26.34
N GLN A 30 30.07 -16.76 27.01
CA GLN A 30 29.82 -17.49 28.26
C GLN A 30 28.28 -17.50 28.42
N GLY A 31 27.57 -18.61 28.61
CA GLY A 31 27.87 -19.85 29.31
C GLY A 31 26.62 -20.10 30.18
N ALA A 32 25.93 -21.21 29.94
CA ALA A 32 24.59 -21.51 30.43
C ALA A 32 24.41 -21.44 31.96
N SER A 33 23.21 -21.05 32.40
CA SER A 33 22.60 -21.46 33.68
C SER A 33 21.07 -21.41 33.54
N ALA A 34 20.41 -22.44 34.05
CA ALA A 34 18.99 -22.77 33.86
C ALA A 34 18.08 -22.06 34.92
N PRO A 35 16.77 -22.36 35.00
CA PRO A 35 15.71 -21.36 35.11
C PRO A 35 15.31 -21.02 36.55
N GLU A 36 14.91 -19.78 36.79
CA GLU A 36 14.13 -19.41 37.98
C GLU A 36 12.65 -19.27 37.62
N GLN A 37 11.85 -20.14 38.23
CA GLN A 37 10.41 -20.01 38.36
C GLN A 37 10.06 -18.90 39.35
N GLY A 38 9.04 -18.12 39.02
CA GLY A 38 8.38 -17.14 39.89
C GLY A 38 7.38 -16.33 39.06
N GLN A 39 6.28 -16.95 38.60
CA GLN A 39 4.98 -16.99 39.26
C GLN A 39 4.15 -15.70 39.04
N SER A 40 3.22 -15.85 38.08
CA SER A 40 1.84 -15.40 38.09
C SER A 40 1.51 -13.91 38.29
N THR A 41 1.13 -13.27 37.18
CA THR A 41 -0.15 -12.56 37.12
C THR A 41 -0.84 -12.84 35.79
N GLN A 42 -1.98 -13.52 35.90
CA GLN A 42 -2.99 -13.61 34.85
C GLN A 42 -3.46 -12.20 34.49
N SER A 43 -3.41 -11.88 33.20
CA SER A 43 -4.57 -11.29 32.53
C SER A 43 -4.47 -11.64 31.06
N GLU A 44 -5.05 -12.80 30.78
CA GLU A 44 -5.71 -13.13 29.52
C GLU A 44 -6.50 -11.92 29.03
N VAL A 45 -5.94 -11.21 28.07
CA VAL A 45 -6.71 -10.71 26.94
C VAL A 45 -6.01 -11.24 25.71
N GLU A 46 -6.34 -12.50 25.41
CA GLU A 46 -6.25 -13.04 24.07
C GLU A 46 -7.16 -12.18 23.17
N THR A 47 -6.67 -11.02 22.74
CA THR A 47 -7.22 -10.41 21.52
C THR A 47 -6.70 -11.26 20.39
N LYS A 48 -7.42 -12.36 20.14
CA LYS A 48 -7.40 -13.14 18.91
C LYS A 48 -7.14 -12.18 17.75
N PRO A 49 -6.04 -12.32 16.97
CA PRO A 49 -5.93 -11.58 15.73
C PRO A 49 -6.90 -12.20 14.71
N LEU A 50 -8.18 -11.91 14.88
CA LEU A 50 -9.18 -11.93 13.81
C LEU A 50 -8.82 -10.76 12.89
N ALA A 51 -8.45 -10.90 11.63
CA ALA A 51 -8.35 -12.08 10.81
C ALA A 51 -7.12 -11.96 9.89
N ILE A 52 -6.72 -13.10 9.33
CA ILE A 52 -5.91 -13.15 8.13
C ILE A 52 -6.85 -12.74 6.99
N TYR A 53 -6.91 -11.44 6.71
CA TYR A 53 -7.83 -10.88 5.73
C TYR A 53 -7.16 -10.82 4.34
N HIS A 54 -7.44 -11.82 3.51
CA HIS A 54 -7.37 -11.71 2.05
C HIS A 54 -8.72 -11.16 1.58
N ASP A 55 -8.86 -9.83 1.60
CA ASP A 55 -10.17 -9.17 1.67
C ASP A 55 -10.65 -8.47 0.39
N PHE A 56 -9.91 -8.65 -0.70
CA PHE A 56 -10.31 -8.16 -2.02
C PHE A 56 -10.23 -9.32 -3.01
N GLU A 57 -11.34 -10.04 -3.17
CA GLU A 57 -11.43 -11.21 -4.07
C GLU A 57 -11.06 -10.87 -5.54
N ASP A 58 -11.19 -9.60 -5.92
CA ASP A 58 -11.03 -9.10 -7.29
C ASP A 58 -9.68 -8.43 -7.59
N VAL A 59 -8.74 -8.41 -6.64
CA VAL A 59 -7.41 -7.81 -6.83
C VAL A 59 -6.34 -8.76 -6.32
N LEU A 60 -5.53 -9.28 -7.24
CA LEU A 60 -4.38 -10.10 -6.89
C LEU A 60 -3.33 -9.28 -6.15
N VAL A 61 -2.78 -9.87 -5.09
CA VAL A 61 -1.73 -9.29 -4.26
C VAL A 61 -0.45 -10.09 -4.47
N PRO A 62 0.70 -9.45 -4.79
CA PRO A 62 1.98 -10.14 -4.90
C PRO A 62 2.39 -10.80 -3.58
N GLU A 63 2.90 -12.04 -3.64
CA GLU A 63 3.29 -12.82 -2.46
C GLU A 63 4.49 -12.22 -1.70
N GLU A 64 5.31 -11.44 -2.39
CA GLU A 64 6.49 -10.78 -1.83
C GLU A 64 6.14 -9.56 -0.96
N LEU A 65 4.86 -9.16 -0.94
CA LEU A 65 4.39 -8.05 -0.13
C LEU A 65 3.75 -8.53 1.17
N THR A 66 4.08 -7.86 2.27
CA THR A 66 3.50 -8.10 3.59
C THR A 66 2.47 -7.02 3.91
N ILE A 67 1.29 -7.43 4.41
CA ILE A 67 0.22 -6.52 4.82
C ILE A 67 0.63 -5.72 6.07
N ILE A 68 0.40 -4.41 6.03
CA ILE A 68 0.57 -3.48 7.14
C ILE A 68 -0.80 -3.31 7.82
N LYS A 69 -1.06 -4.13 8.85
CA LYS A 69 -2.38 -4.22 9.50
C LYS A 69 -2.87 -2.89 10.08
N ASN A 70 -1.99 -2.06 10.62
CA ASN A 70 -2.37 -0.77 11.23
C ASN A 70 -2.67 0.34 10.21
N ARG A 71 -2.42 0.12 8.92
CA ARG A 71 -2.78 1.04 7.82
C ARG A 71 -3.85 0.44 6.90
N THR A 72 -4.24 -0.80 7.15
CA THR A 72 -5.26 -1.51 6.40
C THR A 72 -6.60 -1.36 7.10
N VAL A 73 -7.62 -0.97 6.34
CA VAL A 73 -9.01 -0.87 6.81
C VAL A 73 -9.89 -1.53 5.78
N VAL A 74 -10.64 -2.55 6.17
CA VAL A 74 -11.62 -3.19 5.29
C VAL A 74 -12.98 -3.17 5.96
N VAL A 75 -13.98 -2.75 5.18
CA VAL A 75 -15.38 -2.74 5.57
C VAL A 75 -16.13 -3.66 4.61
N SER A 76 -16.77 -4.68 5.19
CA SER A 76 -17.61 -5.63 4.45
C SER A 76 -19.07 -5.36 4.80
N THR A 77 -19.87 -4.95 3.82
CA THR A 77 -21.33 -4.89 3.92
C THR A 77 -21.95 -6.02 3.12
N PRO A 78 -23.22 -6.41 3.39
CA PRO A 78 -23.91 -7.35 2.53
C PRO A 78 -23.97 -6.81 1.09
N GLY A 79 -23.27 -7.48 0.17
CA GLY A 79 -23.25 -7.15 -1.25
C GLY A 79 -21.98 -6.44 -1.76
N PHE A 80 -21.15 -5.83 -0.91
CA PHE A 80 -19.86 -5.28 -1.35
C PHE A 80 -18.82 -5.15 -0.23
N ARG A 81 -17.54 -5.24 -0.61
CA ARG A 81 -16.39 -4.92 0.26
C ARG A 81 -15.73 -3.64 -0.24
N SER A 82 -15.36 -2.77 0.68
CA SER A 82 -14.67 -1.52 0.41
C SER A 82 -13.62 -1.28 1.49
N GLY A 83 -12.54 -0.60 1.14
CA GLY A 83 -11.47 -0.34 2.09
C GLY A 83 -10.16 0.00 1.42
N ILE A 84 -9.13 0.04 2.24
CA ILE A 84 -7.75 0.31 1.87
C ILE A 84 -6.89 -0.86 2.38
N LEU A 85 -6.22 -1.56 1.46
CA LEU A 85 -5.15 -2.51 1.78
C LEU A 85 -3.81 -1.81 1.68
N THR A 86 -3.04 -1.78 2.75
CA THR A 86 -1.66 -1.28 2.69
C THR A 86 -0.69 -2.44 2.83
N LEU A 87 0.26 -2.51 1.91
CA LEU A 87 1.30 -3.52 1.87
C LEU A 87 2.68 -2.88 1.77
N ARG A 88 3.70 -3.63 2.16
CA ARG A 88 5.10 -3.26 1.95
C ARG A 88 5.93 -4.46 1.52
N GLY A 89 6.98 -4.21 0.75
CA GLY A 89 7.98 -5.22 0.40
C GLY A 89 9.23 -4.59 -0.17
N ARG A 90 10.21 -5.42 -0.53
CA ARG A 90 11.46 -5.00 -1.17
C ARG A 90 11.43 -5.34 -2.66
N VAL A 91 10.38 -4.90 -3.33
CA VAL A 91 10.13 -5.16 -4.75
C VAL A 91 10.24 -3.84 -5.51
N GLU A 92 10.84 -3.88 -6.70
CA GLU A 92 10.96 -2.71 -7.56
C GLU A 92 9.58 -2.17 -7.96
N SER A 93 9.42 -0.85 -7.91
CA SER A 93 8.17 -0.17 -8.27
C SER A 93 7.68 -0.51 -9.68
N ASN A 94 8.58 -0.64 -10.67
CA ASN A 94 8.21 -1.02 -12.04
C ASN A 94 7.66 -2.44 -12.14
N SER A 95 8.21 -3.38 -11.36
CA SER A 95 7.74 -4.76 -11.30
C SER A 95 6.32 -4.82 -10.75
N LEU A 96 6.04 -4.06 -9.69
CA LEU A 96 4.70 -3.92 -9.12
C LEU A 96 3.73 -3.26 -10.09
N TYR A 97 4.15 -2.19 -10.77
CA TYR A 97 3.34 -1.55 -11.82
C TYR A 97 2.93 -2.53 -12.91
N ASN A 98 3.87 -3.33 -13.43
CA ASN A 98 3.59 -4.31 -14.47
C ASN A 98 2.66 -5.42 -13.95
N PHE A 99 2.90 -5.92 -12.73
CA PHE A 99 2.05 -6.91 -12.09
C PHE A 99 0.59 -6.43 -12.00
N PHE A 100 0.36 -5.23 -11.48
CA PHE A 100 -1.00 -4.70 -11.36
C PHE A 100 -1.60 -4.37 -12.73
N SER A 101 -0.81 -3.85 -13.68
CA SER A 101 -1.32 -3.58 -15.03
C SER A 101 -1.89 -4.83 -15.69
N ILE A 102 -1.13 -5.93 -15.65
CA ILE A 102 -1.52 -7.19 -16.29
C ILE A 102 -2.70 -7.84 -15.57
N ASN A 103 -2.62 -7.98 -14.24
CA ASN A 103 -3.64 -8.71 -13.49
C ASN A 103 -4.97 -7.96 -13.43
N MET A 104 -4.96 -6.64 -13.28
CA MET A 104 -6.21 -5.85 -13.27
C MET A 104 -6.92 -5.95 -14.63
N GLU A 105 -6.20 -5.80 -15.74
CA GLU A 105 -6.79 -5.94 -17.08
C GLU A 105 -7.31 -7.37 -17.34
N LYS A 106 -6.55 -8.39 -16.92
CA LYS A 106 -6.95 -9.80 -17.00
C LYS A 106 -8.25 -10.08 -16.22
N ASP A 107 -8.43 -9.41 -15.09
CA ASP A 107 -9.62 -9.52 -14.24
C ASP A 107 -10.75 -8.56 -14.68
N ASN A 108 -10.70 -8.07 -15.91
CA ASN A 108 -11.70 -7.21 -16.56
C ASN A 108 -11.92 -5.86 -15.84
N TRP A 109 -10.87 -5.30 -15.24
CA TRP A 109 -10.89 -3.92 -14.81
C TRP A 109 -10.56 -2.98 -15.98
N GLU A 110 -11.41 -1.98 -16.19
CA GLU A 110 -11.18 -0.93 -17.17
C GLU A 110 -10.16 0.08 -16.62
N VAL A 111 -9.20 0.48 -17.46
CA VAL A 111 -8.19 1.47 -17.10
C VAL A 111 -8.78 2.86 -17.23
N ILE A 112 -8.89 3.58 -16.11
CA ILE A 112 -9.32 4.99 -16.11
C ILE A 112 -8.11 5.93 -16.22
N SER A 113 -7.05 5.66 -15.45
CA SER A 113 -5.85 6.51 -15.47
C SER A 113 -4.62 5.79 -14.94
N ARG A 114 -3.44 6.23 -15.40
CA ARG A 114 -2.13 5.84 -14.87
C ARG A 114 -1.24 7.06 -14.81
N ILE A 115 -0.80 7.41 -13.61
CA ILE A 115 0.06 8.57 -13.35
C ILE A 115 1.37 8.05 -12.77
N LYS A 116 2.49 8.41 -13.39
CA LYS A 116 3.83 8.05 -12.92
C LYS A 116 4.61 9.30 -12.53
N ALA A 117 5.13 9.30 -11.32
CA ALA A 117 6.11 10.24 -10.80
C ALA A 117 7.35 9.45 -10.32
N PRO A 118 8.51 10.10 -10.09
CA PRO A 118 9.75 9.40 -9.76
C PRO A 118 9.66 8.39 -8.61
N GLU A 119 8.91 8.70 -7.56
CA GLU A 119 8.78 7.85 -6.35
C GLU A 119 7.34 7.36 -6.13
N THR A 120 6.40 7.73 -7.00
CA THR A 120 4.98 7.42 -6.78
C THR A 120 4.28 7.15 -8.10
N THR A 121 3.59 6.01 -8.17
CA THR A 121 2.72 5.65 -9.29
C THR A 121 1.30 5.45 -8.79
N ILE A 122 0.33 6.03 -9.49
CA ILE A 122 -1.10 5.89 -9.19
C ILE A 122 -1.78 5.27 -10.40
N MET A 123 -2.56 4.22 -10.17
CA MET A 123 -3.30 3.50 -11.20
C MET A 123 -4.77 3.44 -10.78
N VAL A 124 -5.66 3.96 -11.62
CA VAL A 124 -7.09 4.06 -11.35
C VAL A 124 -7.83 3.15 -12.32
N TYR A 125 -8.70 2.31 -11.78
CA TYR A 125 -9.43 1.28 -12.49
C TYR A 125 -10.91 1.30 -12.14
N GLN A 126 -11.74 0.84 -13.06
CA GLN A 126 -13.18 0.78 -12.86
C GLN A 126 -13.78 -0.55 -13.32
N LYS A 127 -14.79 -1.00 -12.57
CA LYS A 127 -15.75 -2.05 -12.94
C LYS A 127 -17.17 -1.47 -12.87
N ALA A 128 -18.17 -2.24 -13.30
CA ALA A 128 -19.57 -1.80 -13.36
C ALA A 128 -20.14 -1.20 -12.05
N THR A 129 -19.67 -1.62 -10.89
CA THR A 129 -20.21 -1.14 -9.59
C THR A 129 -19.14 -0.66 -8.62
N ARG A 130 -17.87 -0.61 -9.03
CA ARG A 130 -16.74 -0.28 -8.14
C ARG A 130 -15.56 0.35 -8.87
N CYS A 131 -14.78 1.10 -8.11
CA CYS A 131 -13.52 1.70 -8.53
C CYS A 131 -12.40 1.16 -7.65
N ALA A 132 -11.21 0.99 -8.24
CA ALA A 132 -9.99 0.65 -7.54
C ALA A 132 -8.91 1.70 -7.82
N VAL A 133 -8.21 2.11 -6.77
CA VAL A 133 -7.06 3.00 -6.85
C VAL A 133 -5.87 2.27 -6.24
N ILE A 134 -4.84 2.07 -7.03
CA ILE A 134 -3.59 1.44 -6.61
C ILE A 134 -2.51 2.50 -6.59
N THR A 135 -1.94 2.75 -5.43
CA THR A 135 -0.81 3.67 -5.25
C THR A 135 0.43 2.88 -4.88
N ILE A 136 1.48 3.00 -5.67
CA ILE A 136 2.79 2.41 -5.42
C ILE A 136 3.72 3.55 -5.03
N ARG A 137 4.34 3.47 -3.86
CA ARG A 137 5.30 4.46 -3.34
C ARG A 137 6.62 3.79 -3.04
N GLU A 138 7.66 4.25 -3.69
CA GLU A 138 9.02 3.78 -3.44
C GLU A 138 9.69 4.66 -2.38
N GLU A 139 10.21 4.04 -1.33
CA GLU A 139 11.05 4.69 -0.32
C GLU A 139 12.46 4.05 -0.32
N GLN A 140 13.37 4.56 0.50
CA GLN A 140 14.78 4.14 0.51
C GLN A 140 15.00 2.63 0.75
N ILE A 141 14.11 1.98 1.49
CA ILE A 141 14.28 0.57 1.91
C ILE A 141 13.14 -0.32 1.40
N TYR A 142 11.92 0.24 1.37
CA TYR A 142 10.70 -0.50 1.06
C TYR A 142 9.90 0.22 0.00
N THR A 143 9.16 -0.57 -0.77
CA THR A 143 8.10 -0.10 -1.62
C THR A 143 6.77 -0.42 -0.95
N TYR A 144 5.92 0.59 -0.87
CA TYR A 144 4.59 0.50 -0.28
C TYR A 144 3.56 0.45 -1.39
N VAL A 145 2.55 -0.39 -1.22
CA VAL A 145 1.40 -0.45 -2.11
C VAL A 145 0.16 -0.19 -1.29
N GLU A 146 -0.66 0.75 -1.74
CA GLU A 146 -1.98 1.01 -1.19
C GLU A 146 -3.03 0.69 -2.24
N ILE A 147 -3.98 -0.18 -1.91
CA ILE A 147 -5.07 -0.61 -2.79
C ILE A 147 -6.38 -0.16 -2.14
N GLY A 148 -6.96 0.91 -2.66
CA GLY A 148 -8.28 1.40 -2.27
C GLY A 148 -9.36 0.84 -3.18
N ILE A 149 -10.41 0.22 -2.64
CA ILE A 149 -11.59 -0.21 -3.40
C ILE A 149 -12.83 0.43 -2.80
N ALA A 150 -13.66 1.03 -3.65
CA ALA A 150 -14.92 1.63 -3.24
C ALA A 150 -16.03 1.36 -4.27
N PRO A 151 -17.29 1.24 -3.83
CA PRO A 151 -18.41 1.19 -4.76
C PRO A 151 -18.47 2.49 -5.56
N THR A 152 -18.79 2.37 -6.84
CA THR A 152 -19.10 3.53 -7.68
C THR A 152 -20.59 3.79 -7.58
N LEU A 153 -20.96 5.01 -7.23
CA LEU A 153 -22.34 5.47 -7.36
C LEU A 153 -22.63 5.65 -8.85
N ARG A 154 -23.22 4.65 -9.50
CA ARG A 154 -23.76 4.84 -10.86
C ARG A 154 -25.24 5.23 -10.73
N ASP A 155 -25.45 6.52 -11.01
CA ASP A 155 -26.67 7.28 -11.31
C ASP A 155 -27.80 7.33 -10.27
N VAL A 156 -27.82 8.43 -9.51
CA VAL A 156 -29.07 9.16 -9.32
C VAL A 156 -29.48 9.58 -10.73
N SER A 157 -30.46 8.89 -11.31
CA SER A 157 -31.09 9.30 -12.54
C SER A 157 -31.40 10.79 -12.45
N GLU A 158 -30.81 11.61 -13.32
CA GLU A 158 -31.41 12.87 -13.69
C GLU A 158 -32.78 12.53 -14.27
N THR A 159 -33.82 12.51 -13.42
CA THR A 159 -35.19 12.59 -13.92
C THR A 159 -35.22 13.81 -14.83
N PRO A 160 -35.60 13.67 -16.12
CA PRO A 160 -35.80 14.81 -16.96
C PRO A 160 -36.83 15.66 -16.21
N ILE A 161 -36.43 16.87 -15.82
CA ILE A 161 -37.38 17.87 -15.39
C ILE A 161 -38.29 18.03 -16.61
N ASN A 162 -39.47 17.42 -16.55
CA ASN A 162 -40.52 17.67 -17.50
C ASN A 162 -40.86 19.14 -17.34
N SER A 163 -40.19 19.98 -18.13
CA SER A 163 -40.53 21.38 -18.32
C SER A 163 -41.94 21.36 -18.90
N GLY A 164 -42.93 21.36 -18.01
CA GLY A 164 -44.32 21.45 -18.35
C GLY A 164 -44.48 22.64 -19.28
N THR A 165 -44.92 22.35 -20.49
CA THR A 165 -45.37 23.36 -21.42
C THR A 165 -46.45 24.17 -20.70
N LEU A 166 -46.15 25.43 -20.42
CA LEU A 166 -47.17 26.42 -20.08
C LEU A 166 -47.96 26.67 -21.37
N ASN A 167 -48.96 25.82 -21.59
CA ASN A 167 -50.05 26.13 -22.48
C ASN A 167 -50.93 27.11 -21.72
N ASP A 168 -50.69 28.41 -21.88
CA ASP A 168 -51.69 29.42 -21.57
C ASP A 168 -52.07 30.12 -22.87
N GLY A 169 -53.04 29.49 -23.53
CA GLY A 169 -53.87 30.16 -24.52
C GLY A 169 -55.21 30.51 -23.88
N THR A 170 -55.78 31.61 -24.37
CA THR A 170 -57.16 32.11 -24.18
C THR A 170 -57.51 32.72 -22.82
N TYR A 171 -57.60 34.06 -22.77
CA TYR A 171 -58.86 34.82 -22.95
C TYR A 171 -58.58 36.18 -23.61
#